data_AF-A0A497PKU3-F1
#
_entry.id   AF-A0A497PKU3-F1
#
_cell.length_a   1.000
_cell.length_b   1.000
_cell.length_c   1.000
_cell.angle_alpha   90.00
_cell.angle_beta   90.00
_cell.angle_gamma   90.00
#
_symmetry.space_group_name_H-M   'P 1'
#
loop_
_entity.id
_entity.type
_entity.pdbx_description
1 polymer ?
#
loop_
_entity_poly.entity_id
_entity_poly.type
_entity_poly.pdbx_seq_one_letter_code
_entity_poly.pdbx_strand_id
1 'polypeptide(L)'
;MNRWCDDRDALNLIIREKWTAINLLKNKRDEINQSVKNLKEDESLILIQLNAKNNRYIDLTKKSTPLSNMPRQNKIELDKQIKDLDWKIQTNPLSRIEEEEIISQIRHLEKQLLINRKELHIKKQKDELFSTIKELSIHRDTVLRQKIDCVKKSQEYHTKMFEQIKQVDKIKAEADLAHKNYIKFNNEVNEIHNHYLEVTNQIKNITHKIRKIKKETKRKNLDLMIEEQSKKAYEKLKQRKKLTLNEYILLRKKGLA
;
A
#
# COMPACT_ATOMS: atom_id res chain seq x y z
N MET A 1 15.07 -26.95 -23.10
CA MET A 1 15.52 -25.90 -22.16
C MET A 1 14.52 -24.76 -22.03
N ASN A 2 13.94 -24.23 -23.12
CA ASN A 2 13.05 -23.05 -23.07
C ASN A 2 11.78 -23.18 -22.22
N ARG A 3 11.15 -24.35 -22.16
CA ARG A 3 9.86 -24.55 -21.47
C ARG A 3 9.83 -24.03 -20.02
N TRP A 4 10.89 -24.26 -19.24
CA TRP A 4 10.96 -23.82 -17.85
C TRP A 4 11.17 -22.31 -17.70
N CYS A 5 11.83 -21.68 -18.68
CA CYS A 5 11.99 -20.23 -18.72
C CYS A 5 10.67 -19.57 -19.09
N ASP A 6 9.99 -20.10 -20.11
CA ASP A 6 8.69 -19.62 -20.57
C ASP A 6 7.61 -19.76 -19.47
N ASP A 7 7.59 -20.91 -18.78
CA ASP A 7 6.66 -21.16 -17.66
C ASP A 7 6.94 -20.20 -16.49
N ARG A 8 8.21 -19.96 -16.13
CA ARG A 8 8.60 -18.98 -15.09
C ARG A 8 8.17 -17.56 -15.47
N ASP A 9 8.41 -17.16 -16.71
CA ASP A 9 8.13 -15.80 -17.17
C ASP A 9 6.62 -15.55 -17.27
N ALA A 10 5.84 -16.55 -17.67
CA ALA A 10 4.38 -16.52 -17.61
C ALA A 10 3.85 -16.38 -16.17
N LEU A 11 4.38 -17.18 -15.22
CA LEU A 11 4.00 -17.08 -13.81
C LEU A 11 4.36 -15.71 -13.21
N ASN A 12 5.53 -15.18 -13.55
CA ASN A 12 5.96 -13.85 -13.12
C ASN A 12 5.07 -12.73 -13.66
N LEU A 13 4.57 -12.86 -14.89
CA LEU A 13 3.64 -11.90 -15.49
C LEU A 13 2.31 -11.91 -14.74
N ILE A 14 1.76 -13.10 -14.46
CA ILE A 14 0.54 -13.26 -13.66
C ILE A 14 0.73 -12.67 -12.24
N ILE A 15 1.89 -12.91 -11.61
CA ILE A 15 2.22 -12.34 -10.30
C ILE A 15 2.19 -10.81 -10.36
N ARG A 16 2.77 -10.19 -11.39
CA ARG A 16 2.76 -8.72 -11.56
C ARG A 16 1.35 -8.18 -11.69
N GLU A 17 0.53 -8.79 -12.54
CA GLU A 17 -0.87 -8.39 -12.71
C GLU A 17 -1.65 -8.48 -11.39
N LYS A 18 -1.49 -9.59 -10.65
CA LYS A 18 -2.12 -9.75 -9.33
C LYS A 18 -1.63 -8.70 -8.33
N TRP A 19 -0.35 -8.34 -8.35
CA TRP A 19 0.17 -7.24 -7.51
C TRP A 19 -0.43 -5.88 -7.86
N THR A 20 -0.67 -5.59 -9.13
CA THR A 20 -1.37 -4.35 -9.52
C THR A 20 -2.80 -4.34 -8.97
N ALA A 21 -3.52 -5.46 -9.05
CA ALA A 21 -4.86 -5.58 -8.47
C ALA A 21 -4.86 -5.45 -6.93
N ILE A 22 -3.89 -6.06 -6.25
CA ILE A 22 -3.68 -5.94 -4.80
C ILE A 22 -3.43 -4.47 -4.41
N ASN A 23 -2.57 -3.76 -5.15
CA ASN A 23 -2.28 -2.35 -4.90
C ASN A 23 -3.52 -1.47 -5.09
N LEU A 24 -4.37 -1.76 -6.09
CA LEU A 24 -5.64 -1.06 -6.26
C LEU A 24 -6.59 -1.29 -5.07
N LEU A 25 -6.68 -2.52 -4.55
CA LEU A 25 -7.48 -2.83 -3.36
C LEU A 25 -6.92 -2.13 -2.12
N LYS A 26 -5.59 -2.09 -1.98
CA LYS A 26 -4.90 -1.38 -0.90
C LYS A 26 -5.22 0.12 -0.94
N ASN A 27 -5.14 0.76 -2.10
CA ASN A 27 -5.44 2.18 -2.26
C ASN A 27 -6.90 2.48 -1.88
N LYS A 28 -7.87 1.68 -2.36
CA LYS A 28 -9.29 1.81 -1.97
C LYS A 28 -9.51 1.66 -0.47
N ARG A 29 -8.83 0.70 0.17
CA ARG A 29 -8.87 0.53 1.63
C ARG A 29 -8.32 1.76 2.34
N ASP A 30 -7.19 2.30 1.86
CA ASP A 30 -6.53 3.44 2.47
C ASP A 30 -7.36 4.73 2.33
N GLU A 31 -8.02 4.94 1.19
CA GLU A 31 -9.01 6.02 1.00
C GLU A 31 -10.18 5.92 1.99
N ILE A 32 -10.72 4.72 2.19
CA ILE A 32 -11.80 4.50 3.15
C ILE A 32 -11.31 4.70 4.59
N ASN A 33 -10.10 4.26 4.92
CA ASN A 33 -9.51 4.50 6.23
C ASN A 33 -9.34 6.00 6.52
N GLN A 34 -8.96 6.77 5.49
CA GLN A 34 -8.93 8.23 5.60
C GLN A 34 -10.31 8.81 5.85
N SER A 35 -11.35 8.30 5.17
CA SER A 35 -12.74 8.71 5.42
C SER A 35 -13.19 8.35 6.85
N VAL A 36 -12.83 7.17 7.37
CA VAL A 36 -13.11 6.78 8.76
C VAL A 36 -12.41 7.72 9.75
N LYS A 37 -11.19 8.17 9.43
CA LYS A 37 -10.47 9.14 10.26
C LYS A 37 -11.21 10.47 10.32
N ASN A 38 -11.61 11.02 9.17
CA ASN A 38 -12.36 12.27 9.09
C ASN A 38 -13.69 12.15 9.86
N LEU A 39 -14.44 11.05 9.69
CA LEU A 39 -15.69 10.80 10.42
C LEU A 39 -15.50 10.71 11.94
N LYS A 40 -14.35 10.22 12.43
CA LYS A 40 -14.02 10.24 13.87
C LYS A 40 -13.74 11.65 14.38
N GLU A 41 -13.08 12.47 13.58
CA GLU A 41 -12.84 13.88 13.90
C GLU A 41 -14.17 14.64 13.95
N ASP A 42 -15.06 14.43 12.98
CA ASP A 42 -16.42 14.98 12.97
C ASP A 42 -17.23 14.53 14.18
N GLU A 43 -17.22 13.23 14.51
CA GLU A 43 -17.90 12.69 15.70
C GLU A 43 -17.39 13.36 16.99
N SER A 44 -16.07 13.55 17.11
CA SER A 44 -15.46 14.23 18.25
C SER A 44 -15.95 15.66 18.39
N LEU A 45 -15.98 16.42 17.28
CA LEU A 45 -16.49 17.78 17.25
C LEU A 45 -17.97 17.85 17.66
N ILE A 46 -18.79 16.93 17.15
CA ILE A 46 -20.22 16.85 17.51
C ILE A 46 -20.39 16.54 18.99
N LEU A 47 -19.59 15.63 19.56
CA LEU A 47 -19.63 15.30 20.98
C LEU A 47 -19.25 16.50 21.86
N ILE A 48 -18.22 17.25 21.49
CA ILE A 48 -17.83 18.49 22.19
C ILE A 48 -18.99 19.49 22.18
N GLN A 49 -19.62 19.69 21.01
CA GLN A 49 -20.77 20.59 20.88
C GLN A 49 -21.98 20.11 21.70
N LEU A 50 -22.32 18.83 21.63
CA LEU A 50 -23.41 18.23 22.41
C LEU A 50 -23.18 18.42 23.90
N ASN A 51 -21.98 18.14 24.39
CA ASN A 51 -21.64 18.32 25.81
C ASN A 51 -21.78 19.77 26.25
N ALA A 52 -21.26 20.72 25.46
CA ALA A 52 -21.39 22.15 25.75
C ALA A 52 -22.87 22.61 25.80
N LYS A 53 -23.68 22.16 24.84
CA LYS A 53 -25.11 22.51 24.77
C LYS A 53 -25.92 21.85 25.89
N ASN A 54 -25.64 20.59 26.21
CA ASN A 54 -26.25 19.88 27.34
C ASN A 54 -25.92 20.54 28.67
N ASN A 55 -24.66 20.91 28.90
CA ASN A 55 -24.26 21.63 30.12
C ASN A 55 -25.02 22.94 30.25
N ARG A 56 -25.11 23.73 29.17
CA ARG A 56 -25.90 24.97 29.16
C ARG A 56 -27.39 24.73 29.42
N TYR A 57 -27.96 23.66 28.88
CA TYR A 57 -29.34 23.27 29.15
C TYR A 57 -29.57 22.89 30.62
N ILE A 58 -28.63 22.16 31.23
CA ILE A 58 -28.64 21.83 32.66
C ILE A 58 -28.55 23.09 33.51
N ASP A 59 -27.66 24.02 33.17
CA ASP A 59 -27.49 25.29 33.89
C ASP A 59 -28.75 26.16 33.83
N LEU A 60 -29.40 26.26 32.66
CA LEU A 60 -30.68 26.94 32.52
C LEU A 60 -31.79 26.23 33.30
N THR A 61 -31.75 24.89 33.37
CA THR A 61 -32.70 24.13 34.18
C THR A 61 -32.53 24.43 35.66
N LYS A 62 -31.30 24.47 36.19
CA LYS A 62 -31.01 24.89 37.57
C LYS A 62 -31.45 26.32 37.87
N LYS A 63 -31.35 27.23 36.89
CA LYS A 63 -31.85 28.62 37.03
C LYS A 63 -33.38 28.69 36.99
N SER A 64 -34.02 27.81 36.22
CA SER A 64 -35.48 27.77 36.03
C SER A 64 -36.25 27.12 37.18
N THR A 65 -35.66 26.14 37.87
CA THR A 65 -36.32 25.40 38.97
C THR A 65 -36.82 26.27 40.12
N PRO A 66 -36.04 27.23 40.67
CA PRO A 66 -36.55 28.09 41.75
C PRO A 66 -37.63 29.06 41.29
N LEU A 67 -37.59 29.49 40.02
CA LEU A 67 -38.63 30.36 39.45
C LEU A 67 -39.95 29.59 39.31
N SER A 68 -39.90 28.34 38.81
CA SER A 68 -41.09 27.55 38.52
C SER A 68 -41.85 27.08 39.77
N ASN A 69 -41.22 27.13 40.94
CA ASN A 69 -41.83 26.79 42.24
C ASN A 69 -42.60 27.96 42.86
N MET A 70 -42.55 29.16 42.26
CA MET A 70 -43.34 30.32 42.71
C MET A 70 -44.82 30.17 42.32
N PRO A 71 -45.76 30.70 43.12
CA PRO A 71 -47.18 30.70 42.79
C PRO A 71 -47.43 31.42 41.46
N ARG A 72 -48.18 30.76 40.57
CA ARG A 72 -48.46 31.24 39.21
C ARG A 72 -49.70 32.12 39.22
N GLN A 73 -49.52 33.44 39.10
CA GLN A 73 -50.59 34.31 38.63
C GLN A 73 -50.43 34.55 37.13
N ASN A 74 -51.56 34.54 36.41
CA ASN A 74 -51.57 34.74 34.98
C ASN A 74 -51.01 36.14 34.67
N LYS A 75 -50.07 36.24 33.73
CA LYS A 75 -49.46 37.52 33.34
C LYS A 75 -50.53 38.56 32.97
N ILE A 76 -51.60 38.13 32.31
CA ILE A 76 -52.70 38.99 31.89
C ILE A 76 -53.47 39.54 33.09
N GLU A 77 -53.68 38.71 34.12
CA GLU A 77 -54.34 39.11 35.36
C GLU A 77 -53.46 40.06 36.18
N LEU A 78 -52.15 39.81 36.25
CA LEU A 78 -51.18 40.70 36.89
C LEU A 78 -51.13 42.08 36.23
N ASP A 79 -51.01 42.15 34.90
CA ASP A 79 -51.02 43.42 34.15
C ASP A 79 -52.33 44.18 34.35
N LYS A 80 -53.46 43.46 34.47
CA LYS A 80 -54.78 44.06 34.73
C LYS A 80 -54.88 44.61 36.15
N GLN A 81 -54.47 43.85 37.16
CA GLN A 81 -54.47 44.27 38.56
C GLN A 81 -53.57 45.50 38.79
N ILE A 82 -52.39 45.55 38.17
CA ILE A 82 -51.51 46.73 38.25
C ILE A 82 -52.22 47.96 37.66
N LYS A 83 -52.83 47.83 36.48
CA LYS A 83 -53.57 48.93 35.84
C LYS A 83 -54.77 49.39 36.65
N ASP A 84 -55.51 48.46 37.24
CA ASP A 84 -56.68 48.78 38.06
C ASP A 84 -56.26 49.53 39.35
N LEU A 85 -55.13 49.14 39.96
CA LEU A 85 -54.56 49.81 41.14
C LEU A 85 -53.97 51.19 40.79
N ASP A 86 -53.26 51.32 39.66
CA ASP A 86 -52.77 52.61 39.15
C ASP A 86 -53.92 53.58 38.87
N TRP A 87 -54.99 53.09 38.23
CA TRP A 87 -56.19 53.87 37.97
C TRP A 87 -56.83 54.34 39.27
N LYS A 88 -56.91 53.47 40.29
CA LYS A 88 -57.46 53.80 41.60
C LYS A 88 -56.67 54.91 42.31
N ILE A 89 -55.34 54.93 42.17
CA ILE A 89 -54.50 56.04 42.66
C ILE A 89 -54.81 57.34 41.90
N GLN A 90 -55.00 57.26 40.59
CA GLN A 90 -55.21 58.44 39.74
C GLN A 90 -56.60 59.07 39.89
N THR A 91 -57.65 58.27 40.12
CA THR A 91 -59.03 58.76 40.09
C THR A 91 -59.64 59.04 41.46
N ASN A 92 -59.11 58.49 42.55
CA ASN A 92 -59.68 58.65 43.88
C ASN A 92 -58.76 59.45 44.81
N PRO A 93 -59.29 60.42 45.58
CA PRO A 93 -58.53 61.04 46.66
C PRO A 93 -58.39 60.03 47.81
N LEU A 94 -57.20 59.45 47.96
CA LEU A 94 -56.86 58.45 48.97
C LEU A 94 -56.12 59.09 50.15
N SER A 95 -56.17 58.44 51.31
CA SER A 95 -55.27 58.81 52.41
C SER A 95 -53.84 58.36 52.10
N ARG A 96 -52.84 59.03 52.69
CA ARG A 96 -51.42 58.69 52.50
C ARG A 96 -51.10 57.23 52.83
N ILE A 97 -51.79 56.65 53.82
CA ILE A 97 -51.59 55.24 54.24
C ILE A 97 -52.11 54.29 53.16
N GLU A 98 -53.31 54.54 52.63
CA GLU A 98 -53.92 53.71 51.57
C GLU A 98 -53.12 53.79 50.26
N GLU A 99 -52.58 54.96 49.94
CA GLU A 99 -51.71 55.14 48.78
C GLU A 99 -50.40 54.34 48.92
N GLU A 100 -49.76 54.38 50.10
CA GLU A 100 -48.55 53.57 50.38
C GLU A 100 -48.83 52.06 50.31
N GLU A 101 -49.99 51.61 50.77
CA GLU A 101 -50.43 50.21 50.67
C GLU A 101 -50.63 49.78 49.20
N ILE A 102 -51.32 50.59 48.39
CA ILE A 102 -51.53 50.28 46.96
C ILE A 102 -50.18 50.28 46.21
N ILE A 103 -49.28 51.23 46.50
CA ILE A 103 -47.93 51.26 45.92
C ILE A 103 -47.14 49.98 46.29
N SER A 104 -47.26 49.52 47.53
CA SER A 104 -46.62 48.26 47.98
C SER A 104 -47.17 47.04 47.22
N GLN A 105 -48.48 46.99 46.99
CA GLN A 105 -49.14 45.94 46.20
C GLN A 105 -48.68 45.97 44.74
N ILE A 106 -48.63 47.15 44.11
CA ILE A 106 -48.12 47.32 42.74
C ILE A 106 -46.67 46.81 42.65
N ARG A 107 -45.78 47.22 43.56
CA ARG A 107 -44.39 46.74 43.60
C ARG A 107 -44.29 45.21 43.71
N HIS A 108 -45.18 44.60 44.50
CA HIS A 108 -45.23 43.15 44.61
C HIS A 108 -45.65 42.49 43.29
N LEU A 109 -46.72 42.98 42.66
CA LEU A 109 -47.22 42.48 41.37
C LEU A 109 -46.19 42.67 40.24
N GLU A 110 -45.51 43.82 40.18
CA GLU A 110 -44.42 44.08 39.23
C GLU A 110 -43.26 43.09 39.38
N LYS A 111 -42.89 42.76 40.62
CA LYS A 111 -41.85 41.76 40.91
C LYS A 111 -42.25 40.37 40.41
N GLN A 112 -43.51 39.98 40.58
CA GLN A 112 -44.04 38.73 40.02
C GLN A 112 -44.03 38.74 38.48
N LEU A 113 -44.37 39.88 37.87
CA LEU A 113 -44.35 40.05 36.42
C LEU A 113 -42.93 39.93 35.83
N LEU A 114 -41.94 40.48 36.53
CA LEU A 114 -40.52 40.34 36.18
C LEU A 114 -40.07 38.87 36.24
N ILE A 115 -40.51 38.12 37.26
CA ILE A 115 -40.25 36.68 37.39
C ILE A 115 -40.84 35.92 36.19
N ASN A 116 -42.13 36.15 35.88
CA ASN A 116 -42.81 35.54 34.73
C ASN A 116 -42.09 35.83 33.39
N ARG A 117 -41.59 37.07 33.20
CA ARG A 117 -40.81 37.43 32.00
C ARG A 117 -39.49 36.67 31.93
N LYS A 118 -38.77 36.54 33.05
CA LYS A 118 -37.50 35.80 33.13
C LYS A 118 -37.71 34.31 32.85
N GLU A 119 -38.76 33.71 33.39
CA GLU A 119 -39.11 32.31 33.11
C GLU A 119 -39.39 32.07 31.64
N LEU A 120 -40.21 32.92 31.02
CA LEU A 120 -40.56 32.79 29.61
C LEU A 120 -39.31 32.93 28.71
N HIS A 121 -38.38 33.81 29.09
CA HIS A 121 -37.10 33.94 28.41
C HIS A 121 -36.23 32.68 28.56
N ILE A 122 -36.10 32.13 29.77
CA ILE A 122 -35.35 30.88 30.02
C ILE A 122 -35.99 29.71 29.28
N LYS A 123 -37.33 29.62 29.25
CA LYS A 123 -38.05 28.59 28.52
C LYS A 123 -37.75 28.64 27.02
N LYS A 124 -37.82 29.81 26.40
CA LYS A 124 -37.45 29.99 24.98
C LYS A 124 -36.02 29.52 24.69
N GLN A 125 -35.06 29.93 25.53
CA GLN A 125 -33.67 29.49 25.38
C GLN A 125 -33.51 27.97 25.54
N LYS A 126 -34.27 27.35 26.45
CA LYS A 126 -34.27 25.90 26.61
C LYS A 126 -34.87 25.18 25.41
N ASP A 127 -35.96 25.68 24.84
CA ASP A 127 -36.61 25.10 23.66
C ASP A 127 -35.69 25.17 22.42
N GLU A 128 -35.00 26.30 22.24
CA GLU A 128 -33.96 26.47 21.20
C GLU A 128 -32.80 25.50 21.40
N LEU A 129 -32.25 25.41 22.62
CA LEU A 129 -31.18 24.47 22.93
C LEU A 129 -31.60 23.03 22.72
N PHE A 130 -32.80 22.65 23.16
CA PHE A 130 -33.33 21.31 22.99
C PHE A 130 -33.43 20.93 21.50
N SER A 131 -33.91 21.86 20.66
CA SER A 131 -33.97 21.67 19.22
C SER A 131 -32.58 21.46 18.63
N THR A 132 -31.60 22.29 18.99
CA THR A 132 -30.21 22.12 18.52
C THR A 132 -29.56 20.83 19.00
N ILE A 133 -29.81 20.40 20.24
CA ILE A 133 -29.30 19.13 20.79
C ILE A 133 -29.88 17.96 20.01
N LYS A 134 -31.18 18.01 19.70
CA LYS A 134 -31.85 16.96 18.91
C LYS A 134 -31.26 16.87 17.50
N GLU A 135 -31.06 18.00 16.83
CA GLU A 135 -30.42 18.06 15.51
C GLU A 135 -29.00 17.48 15.53
N LEU A 136 -28.17 17.89 16.50
CA LEU A 136 -26.82 17.36 16.67
C LEU A 136 -26.81 15.87 16.98
N SER A 137 -27.79 15.37 17.74
CA SER A 137 -27.93 13.94 18.03
C SER A 137 -28.24 13.15 16.75
N ILE A 138 -29.16 13.64 15.92
CA ILE A 138 -29.49 13.00 14.63
C ILE A 138 -28.28 13.02 13.70
N HIS A 139 -27.53 14.12 13.68
CA HIS A 139 -26.32 14.24 12.89
C HIS A 139 -25.25 13.22 13.37
N ARG A 140 -25.03 13.11 14.68
CA ARG A 140 -24.15 12.09 15.28
C ARG A 140 -24.55 10.68 14.86
N ASP A 141 -25.83 10.33 14.93
CA ASP A 141 -26.32 8.99 14.57
C ASP A 141 -26.11 8.69 13.08
N THR A 142 -26.14 9.72 12.24
CA THR A 142 -25.83 9.61 10.81
C THR A 142 -24.34 9.37 10.58
N VAL A 143 -23.47 10.14 11.24
CA VAL A 143 -22.00 9.96 11.20
C VAL A 143 -21.61 8.58 11.71
N LEU A 144 -22.23 8.11 12.81
CA LEU A 144 -22.01 6.77 13.36
C LEU A 144 -22.36 5.66 12.36
N ARG A 145 -23.51 5.76 11.70
CA ARG A 145 -23.92 4.81 10.65
C ARG A 145 -22.94 4.80 9.49
N GLN A 146 -22.58 5.98 8.97
CA GLN A 146 -21.58 6.10 7.90
C GLN A 146 -20.23 5.50 8.31
N LYS A 147 -19.77 5.75 9.53
CA LYS A 147 -18.54 5.18 10.07
C LYS A 147 -18.58 3.65 10.10
N ILE A 148 -19.68 3.06 10.58
CA ILE A 148 -19.85 1.60 10.59
C ILE A 148 -19.78 1.03 9.17
N ASP A 149 -20.44 1.66 8.21
CA ASP A 149 -20.44 1.22 6.81
C ASP A 149 -19.05 1.34 6.18
N CYS A 150 -18.32 2.42 6.44
CA CYS A 150 -16.94 2.58 6.00
C CYS A 150 -16.02 1.51 6.62
N VAL A 151 -16.16 1.20 7.91
CA VAL A 151 -15.38 0.15 8.57
C VAL A 151 -15.66 -1.21 7.94
N LYS A 152 -16.94 -1.55 7.68
CA LYS A 152 -17.31 -2.80 7.00
C LYS A 152 -16.68 -2.88 5.60
N LYS A 153 -16.81 -1.82 4.80
CA LYS A 153 -16.21 -1.76 3.45
C LYS A 153 -14.68 -1.88 3.50
N SER A 154 -14.01 -1.20 4.43
CA SER A 154 -12.57 -1.32 4.62
C SER A 154 -12.16 -2.76 4.94
N GLN A 155 -12.91 -3.43 5.82
CA GLN A 155 -12.68 -4.82 6.16
C GLN A 155 -12.88 -5.75 4.95
N GLU A 156 -13.90 -5.52 4.12
CA GLU A 156 -14.12 -6.29 2.88
C GLU A 156 -12.97 -6.12 1.88
N TYR A 157 -12.43 -4.91 1.73
CA TYR A 157 -11.25 -4.69 0.89
C TYR A 157 -10.02 -5.39 1.47
N HIS A 158 -9.85 -5.34 2.79
CA HIS A 158 -8.76 -6.02 3.47
C HIS A 158 -8.82 -7.55 3.28
N THR A 159 -9.99 -8.17 3.44
CA THR A 159 -10.15 -9.62 3.24
C THR A 159 -9.89 -10.02 1.80
N LYS A 160 -10.48 -9.31 0.82
CA LYS A 160 -10.25 -9.53 -0.61
C LYS A 160 -8.77 -9.40 -0.98
N MET A 161 -8.11 -8.35 -0.47
CA MET A 161 -6.68 -8.13 -0.68
C MET A 161 -5.85 -9.28 -0.11
N PHE A 162 -6.17 -9.73 1.11
CA PHE A 162 -5.45 -10.83 1.77
C PHE A 162 -5.63 -12.18 1.05
N GLU A 163 -6.83 -12.46 0.53
CA GLU A 163 -7.08 -13.64 -0.30
C GLU A 163 -6.24 -13.61 -1.59
N GLN A 164 -6.13 -12.46 -2.24
CA GLN A 164 -5.27 -12.31 -3.42
C GLN A 164 -3.80 -12.47 -3.09
N ILE A 165 -3.32 -11.92 -1.97
CA ILE A 165 -1.94 -12.12 -1.50
C ILE A 165 -1.66 -13.61 -1.31
N LYS A 166 -2.56 -14.34 -0.63
CA LYS A 166 -2.43 -15.80 -0.47
C LYS A 166 -2.35 -16.54 -1.80
N GLN A 167 -3.11 -16.13 -2.82
CA GLN A 167 -3.03 -16.73 -4.16
C GLN A 167 -1.68 -16.44 -4.80
N VAL A 168 -1.18 -15.21 -4.71
CA VAL A 168 0.13 -14.82 -5.22
C VAL A 168 1.25 -15.61 -4.56
N ASP A 169 1.19 -15.81 -3.25
CA ASP A 169 2.21 -16.57 -2.52
C ASP A 169 2.27 -18.04 -2.97
N LYS A 170 1.12 -18.66 -3.31
CA LYS A 170 1.10 -20.00 -3.90
C LYS A 170 1.76 -20.03 -5.28
N ILE A 171 1.43 -19.09 -6.15
CA ILE A 171 2.00 -18.99 -7.50
C ILE A 171 3.51 -18.74 -7.43
N LYS A 172 3.96 -17.90 -6.48
CA LYS A 172 5.38 -17.68 -6.22
C LYS A 172 6.10 -18.95 -5.80
N ALA A 173 5.53 -19.73 -4.88
CA ALA A 173 6.13 -20.99 -4.46
C ALA A 173 6.27 -21.98 -5.63
N GLU A 174 5.28 -22.04 -6.54
CA GLU A 174 5.36 -22.84 -7.77
C GLU A 174 6.45 -22.33 -8.73
N ALA A 175 6.55 -21.02 -8.92
CA ALA A 175 7.58 -20.39 -9.75
C ALA A 175 9.00 -20.64 -9.20
N ASP A 176 9.18 -20.54 -7.88
CA ASP A 176 10.45 -20.80 -7.20
C ASP A 176 10.87 -22.27 -7.32
N LEU A 177 9.92 -23.20 -7.21
CA LEU A 177 10.15 -24.63 -7.44
C LEU A 177 10.61 -24.90 -8.89
N ALA A 178 9.90 -24.34 -9.86
CA ALA A 178 10.26 -24.45 -11.27
C ALA A 178 11.65 -23.87 -11.57
N HIS A 179 11.97 -22.72 -10.98
CA HIS A 179 13.28 -22.09 -11.13
C HIS A 179 14.41 -22.93 -10.52
N LYS A 180 14.19 -23.51 -9.34
CA LYS A 180 15.13 -24.42 -8.69
C LYS A 180 15.43 -25.66 -9.54
N ASN A 181 14.40 -26.24 -10.16
CA ASN A 181 14.55 -27.38 -11.06
C ASN A 181 15.30 -26.99 -12.34
N TYR A 182 15.01 -25.83 -12.90
CA TYR A 182 15.75 -25.29 -14.05
C TYR A 182 17.25 -25.12 -13.75
N ILE A 183 17.60 -24.52 -12.60
CA ILE A 183 19.01 -24.34 -12.21
C ILE A 183 19.73 -25.68 -12.11
N LYS A 184 19.11 -26.68 -11.47
CA LYS A 184 19.69 -28.03 -11.34
C LYS A 184 19.97 -28.64 -12.71
N PHE A 185 18.97 -28.66 -13.59
CA PHE A 185 19.12 -29.21 -14.94
C PHE A 185 20.17 -28.44 -15.75
N ASN A 186 20.21 -27.12 -15.63
CA ASN A 186 21.20 -26.31 -16.32
C ASN A 186 22.62 -26.58 -15.84
N ASN A 187 22.81 -26.82 -14.54
CA ASN A 187 24.10 -27.22 -13.98
C ASN A 187 24.53 -28.61 -14.51
N GLU A 188 23.64 -29.59 -14.50
CA GLU A 188 23.90 -30.93 -15.07
C GLU A 188 24.30 -30.84 -16.55
N VAL A 189 23.59 -30.03 -17.34
CA VAL A 189 23.95 -29.84 -18.75
C VAL A 189 25.29 -29.12 -18.92
N ASN A 190 25.59 -28.12 -18.08
CA ASN A 190 26.89 -27.44 -18.12
C ASN A 190 28.04 -28.39 -17.76
N GLU A 191 27.86 -29.31 -16.81
CA GLU A 191 28.84 -30.34 -16.48
C GLU A 191 29.10 -31.27 -17.68
N ILE A 192 28.04 -31.77 -18.31
CA ILE A 192 28.13 -32.59 -19.52
C ILE A 192 28.81 -31.80 -20.66
N HIS A 193 28.46 -30.52 -20.83
CA HIS A 193 29.05 -29.67 -21.86
C HIS A 193 30.54 -29.42 -21.64
N ASN A 194 30.94 -29.16 -20.39
CA ASN A 194 32.35 -29.02 -20.02
C ASN A 194 33.12 -30.30 -20.33
N HIS A 195 32.57 -31.45 -19.97
CA HIS A 195 33.21 -32.73 -20.26
C HIS A 195 33.30 -33.01 -21.78
N TYR A 196 32.26 -32.66 -22.54
CA TYR A 196 32.28 -32.71 -23.99
C TYR A 196 33.39 -31.82 -24.59
N LEU A 197 33.56 -30.60 -24.07
CA LEU A 197 34.63 -29.68 -24.51
C LEU A 197 36.02 -30.23 -24.18
N GLU A 198 36.21 -30.83 -23.00
CA GLU A 198 37.45 -31.51 -22.61
C GLU A 198 37.81 -32.63 -23.58
N VAL A 199 36.88 -33.55 -23.84
CA VAL A 199 37.07 -34.66 -24.77
C VAL A 199 37.36 -34.13 -26.18
N THR A 200 36.63 -33.11 -26.63
CA THR A 200 36.84 -32.49 -27.94
C THR A 200 38.25 -31.88 -28.04
N ASN A 201 38.74 -31.23 -26.99
CA ASN A 201 40.09 -30.68 -26.93
C ASN A 201 41.15 -31.79 -26.91
N GLN A 202 40.91 -32.89 -26.19
CA GLN A 202 41.80 -34.07 -26.23
C GLN A 202 41.87 -34.66 -27.64
N ILE A 203 40.75 -34.83 -28.33
CA ILE A 203 40.70 -35.31 -29.72
C ILE A 203 41.49 -34.37 -30.65
N LYS A 204 41.32 -33.05 -30.51
CA LYS A 204 42.09 -32.05 -31.28
C LYS A 204 43.59 -32.19 -31.03
N ASN A 205 44.00 -32.35 -29.76
CA ASN A 205 45.39 -32.52 -29.38
C ASN A 205 45.99 -33.82 -29.95
N ILE A 206 45.28 -34.94 -29.83
CA ILE A 206 45.69 -36.23 -30.41
C ILE A 206 45.80 -36.11 -31.93
N THR A 207 44.82 -35.51 -32.59
CA THR A 207 44.83 -35.29 -34.05
C THR A 207 46.02 -34.43 -34.47
N HIS A 208 46.37 -33.40 -33.69
CA HIS A 208 47.55 -32.58 -33.93
C HIS A 208 48.85 -33.37 -33.76
N LYS A 209 48.96 -34.21 -32.71
CA LYS A 209 50.10 -35.13 -32.49
C LYS A 209 50.24 -36.12 -33.65
N ILE A 210 49.15 -36.75 -34.10
CA ILE A 210 49.14 -37.66 -35.26
C ILE A 210 49.62 -36.94 -36.52
N ARG A 211 49.17 -35.70 -36.76
CA ARG A 211 49.63 -34.89 -37.90
C ARG A 211 51.14 -34.60 -37.83
N LYS A 212 51.68 -34.29 -36.64
CA LYS A 212 53.12 -34.08 -36.43
C LYS A 212 53.91 -35.37 -36.71
N ILE A 213 53.51 -36.49 -36.12
CA ILE A 213 54.15 -37.80 -36.34
C ILE A 213 54.10 -38.20 -37.81
N LYS A 214 52.97 -38.00 -38.51
CA LYS A 214 52.85 -38.26 -39.96
C LYS A 214 53.80 -37.38 -40.80
N LYS A 215 54.04 -36.13 -40.39
CA LYS A 215 55.01 -35.26 -41.08
C LYS A 215 56.46 -35.70 -40.81
N GLU A 216 56.78 -36.05 -39.57
CA GLU A 216 58.10 -36.53 -39.18
C GLU A 216 58.46 -37.88 -39.82
N THR A 217 57.53 -38.84 -39.82
CA THR A 217 57.69 -40.13 -40.51
C THR A 217 57.86 -39.96 -42.01
N LYS A 218 57.07 -39.09 -42.66
CA LYS A 218 57.29 -38.74 -44.08
C LYS A 218 58.67 -38.13 -44.32
N ARG A 219 59.15 -37.23 -43.46
CA ARG A 219 60.50 -36.67 -43.54
C ARG A 219 61.57 -37.75 -43.39
N LYS A 220 61.49 -38.58 -42.34
CA LYS A 220 62.42 -39.71 -42.13
C LYS A 220 62.44 -40.69 -43.29
N ASN A 221 61.28 -41.03 -43.86
CA ASN A 221 61.21 -41.92 -45.01
C ASN A 221 61.82 -41.28 -46.26
N LEU A 222 61.62 -39.98 -46.48
CA LEU A 222 62.29 -39.23 -47.55
C LEU A 222 63.80 -39.22 -47.34
N ASP A 223 64.27 -38.96 -46.11
CA ASP A 223 65.69 -38.94 -45.77
C ASP A 223 66.33 -40.33 -45.98
N LEU A 224 65.65 -41.41 -45.60
CA LEU A 224 66.07 -42.79 -45.85
C LEU A 224 66.10 -43.12 -47.35
N MET A 225 65.10 -42.70 -48.12
CA MET A 225 65.10 -42.89 -49.58
C MET A 225 66.27 -42.13 -50.24
N ILE A 226 66.53 -40.89 -49.79
CA ILE A 226 67.68 -40.08 -50.23
C ILE A 226 68.99 -40.76 -49.83
N GLU A 227 69.07 -41.35 -48.64
CA GLU A 227 70.22 -42.15 -48.19
C GLU A 227 70.47 -43.38 -49.05
N GLU A 228 69.46 -44.21 -49.29
CA GLU A 228 69.58 -45.38 -50.15
C GLU A 228 69.96 -45.01 -51.59
N GLN A 229 69.34 -43.95 -52.13
CA GLN A 229 69.70 -43.44 -53.46
C GLN A 229 71.13 -42.90 -53.48
N SER A 230 71.59 -42.22 -52.42
CA SER A 230 72.98 -41.77 -52.31
C SER A 230 73.97 -42.93 -52.20
N LYS A 231 73.65 -44.00 -51.46
CA LYS A 231 74.48 -45.21 -51.38
C LYS A 231 74.57 -45.93 -52.73
N LYS A 232 73.44 -46.12 -53.43
CA LYS A 232 73.41 -46.70 -54.79
C LYS A 232 74.18 -45.85 -55.79
N ALA A 233 74.09 -44.52 -55.71
CA ALA A 233 74.87 -43.61 -56.53
C ALA A 233 76.38 -43.69 -56.22
N TYR A 234 76.76 -43.79 -54.95
CA TYR A 234 78.15 -43.97 -54.51
C TYR A 234 78.75 -45.31 -54.99
N GLU A 235 77.98 -46.40 -54.93
CA GLU A 235 78.40 -47.70 -55.48
C GLU A 235 78.59 -47.65 -57.01
N LYS A 236 77.71 -46.97 -57.75
CA LYS A 236 77.89 -46.73 -59.20
C LYS A 236 79.16 -45.91 -59.49
N LEU A 237 79.47 -44.91 -58.66
CA LEU A 237 80.70 -44.12 -58.74
C LEU A 237 81.95 -44.98 -58.50
N LYS A 238 81.92 -45.85 -57.47
CA LYS A 238 83.00 -46.81 -57.19
C LYS A 238 83.19 -47.84 -58.30
N GLN A 239 82.12 -48.21 -59.01
CA GLN A 239 82.14 -49.10 -60.18
C GLN A 239 82.43 -48.39 -61.52
N ARG A 240 82.78 -47.08 -61.52
CA ARG A 240 83.05 -46.25 -62.72
C ARG A 240 81.94 -46.26 -63.78
N LYS A 241 80.69 -46.45 -63.39
CA LYS A 241 79.52 -46.37 -64.29
C LYS A 241 79.05 -44.92 -64.40
N LYS A 242 78.50 -44.53 -65.57
CA LYS A 242 78.00 -43.17 -65.80
C LYS A 242 76.88 -42.83 -64.80
N LEU A 243 77.02 -41.72 -64.07
CA LEU A 243 75.99 -41.21 -63.16
C LEU A 243 74.99 -40.31 -63.89
N THR A 244 73.75 -40.28 -63.43
CA THR A 244 72.76 -39.28 -63.87
C THR A 244 72.95 -37.95 -63.12
N LEU A 245 72.55 -36.82 -63.73
CA LEU A 245 72.74 -35.47 -63.18
C LEU A 245 72.16 -35.32 -61.76
N ASN A 246 71.00 -35.93 -61.52
CA ASN A 246 70.33 -35.89 -60.21
C ASN A 246 71.11 -36.68 -59.15
N GLU A 247 71.70 -37.83 -59.50
CA GLU A 247 72.54 -38.63 -58.59
C GLU A 247 73.86 -37.92 -58.25
N TYR A 248 74.46 -37.21 -59.21
CA TYR A 248 75.68 -36.41 -59.01
C TYR A 248 75.46 -35.21 -58.07
N ILE A 249 74.37 -34.47 -58.25
CA ILE A 249 74.01 -33.34 -57.36
C ILE A 249 73.74 -33.84 -55.93
N LEU A 250 73.12 -35.02 -55.79
CA LEU A 250 72.83 -35.64 -54.49
C LEU A 250 74.11 -36.00 -53.72
N LEU A 251 75.11 -36.56 -54.40
CA LEU A 251 76.40 -36.93 -53.82
C LEU A 251 77.24 -35.70 -53.42
N ARG A 252 77.25 -34.65 -54.27
CA ARG A 252 77.91 -33.38 -53.97
C ARG A 252 77.32 -32.68 -52.75
N LYS A 253 76.00 -32.69 -52.60
CA LYS A 253 75.32 -32.11 -51.42
C LYS A 253 75.62 -32.85 -50.11
N LYS A 254 75.98 -34.14 -50.16
CA LYS A 254 76.42 -34.92 -48.99
C LYS A 254 77.93 -34.91 -48.76
N GLY A 255 78.72 -34.25 -49.62
CA GLY A 255 80.18 -34.19 -49.50
C GLY A 255 80.91 -35.50 -49.80
N LEU A 256 80.30 -36.40 -50.58
CA LEU A 256 80.82 -37.75 -50.88
C LEU A 256 81.33 -37.89 -52.34
N ALA A 257 81.40 -36.77 -53.08
CA ALA A 257 81.91 -36.66 -54.44
C ALA A 257 82.81 -35.43 -54.59
#